data_AF-A0A7J6VW67-F1
#
_entry.id   AF-A0A7J6VW67-F1
#
_cell.length_a   1.000
_cell.length_b   1.000
_cell.length_c   1.000
_cell.angle_alpha   90.00
_cell.angle_beta   90.00
_cell.angle_gamma   90.00
#
_symmetry.space_group_name_H-M   'P 1'
#
loop_
_entity.id
_entity.type
_entity.pdbx_description
1 polymer ?
#
loop_
_entity_poly.entity_id
_entity_poly.type
_entity_poly.pdbx_seq_one_letter_code
_entity_poly.pdbx_strand_id
1 'polypeptide(L)'
;MVAGAELNWFQDTWNVSVNVIHQQQVTCIWEKAKVGVFNLNTDGSLQGDIAGWAAVIRNDEGNVVIAAYGRSRHNSVALIELNALEEGMKLELMSHSDF
;
A
#
# COMPACT_ATOMS: atom_id res chain seq x y z
N MET A 1 -18.76 7.43 27.96
CA MET A 1 -19.83 7.26 26.95
C MET A 1 -19.29 6.39 25.83
N VAL A 2 -20.16 5.65 25.17
CA VAL A 2 -19.98 4.28 24.66
C VAL A 2 -18.93 4.12 23.54
N ALA A 3 -17.83 3.43 23.81
CA ALA A 3 -16.77 3.08 22.84
C ALA A 3 -17.02 1.76 22.10
N GLY A 4 -18.22 1.18 22.20
CA GLY A 4 -18.54 -0.15 21.65
C GLY A 4 -19.32 -0.15 20.33
N ALA A 5 -20.05 0.93 20.02
CA ALA A 5 -20.92 0.96 18.83
C ALA A 5 -20.20 1.36 17.53
N GLU A 6 -19.05 2.04 17.63
CA GLU A 6 -18.28 2.47 16.43
C GLU A 6 -17.26 1.43 15.93
N LEU A 7 -17.00 0.35 16.66
CA LEU A 7 -15.99 -0.63 16.22
C LEU A 7 -16.48 -1.57 15.11
N ASN A 8 -17.79 -1.69 14.93
CA ASN A 8 -18.38 -2.67 14.01
C ASN A 8 -19.03 -2.09 12.77
N TRP A 9 -19.16 -0.75 12.64
CA TRP A 9 -19.85 -0.14 11.50
C TRP A 9 -19.30 -0.64 10.16
N PHE A 10 -17.97 -0.78 10.05
CA PHE A 10 -17.31 -1.24 8.85
C PHE A 10 -17.65 -2.70 8.55
N GLN A 11 -17.57 -3.56 9.57
CA GLN A 11 -17.88 -4.99 9.46
C GLN A 11 -19.34 -5.22 9.09
N ASP A 12 -20.25 -4.47 9.71
CA ASP A 12 -21.69 -4.53 9.45
C ASP A 12 -22.04 -4.01 8.05
N THR A 13 -21.43 -2.89 7.63
CA THR A 13 -21.67 -2.27 6.31
C THR A 13 -21.26 -3.19 5.17
N TRP A 14 -20.15 -3.91 5.33
CA TRP A 14 -19.56 -4.73 4.28
C TRP A 14 -19.80 -6.24 4.46
N ASN A 15 -20.55 -6.64 5.50
CA ASN A 15 -20.79 -8.03 5.88
C ASN A 15 -19.50 -8.88 5.95
N VAL A 16 -18.46 -8.31 6.56
CA VAL A 16 -17.15 -8.94 6.74
C VAL A 16 -16.89 -9.18 8.21
N SER A 17 -16.45 -10.38 8.57
CA SER A 17 -15.99 -10.69 9.93
C SER A 17 -14.46 -10.61 9.97
N VAL A 18 -13.93 -9.59 10.64
CA VAL A 18 -12.48 -9.35 10.72
C VAL A 18 -12.04 -9.35 12.18
N ASN A 19 -11.20 -10.30 12.54
CA ASN A 19 -10.51 -10.30 13.83
C ASN A 19 -9.26 -9.42 13.75
N VAL A 20 -9.40 -8.14 14.09
CA VAL A 20 -8.26 -7.20 14.06
C VAL A 20 -7.43 -7.33 15.33
N ILE A 21 -6.27 -7.98 15.23
CA ILE A 21 -5.29 -8.03 16.32
C ILE A 21 -4.39 -6.80 16.21
N HIS A 22 -4.73 -5.73 16.93
CA HIS A 22 -3.87 -4.55 17.04
C HIS A 22 -2.70 -4.87 17.98
N GLN A 23 -1.50 -5.09 17.45
CA GLN A 23 -0.34 -5.37 18.30
C GLN A 23 0.26 -4.10 18.93
N GLN A 24 0.31 -2.98 18.18
CA GLN A 24 0.69 -1.66 18.71
C GLN A 24 0.38 -0.56 17.67
N GLN A 25 -0.29 0.52 18.08
CA GLN A 25 -0.41 1.70 17.22
C GLN A 25 0.84 2.56 17.40
N VAL A 26 1.55 2.82 16.31
CA VAL A 26 2.70 3.74 16.28
C VAL A 26 2.27 5.01 15.56
N THR A 27 2.29 6.13 16.27
CA THR A 27 2.11 7.45 15.65
C THR A 27 3.46 7.94 15.17
N CYS A 28 3.57 8.24 13.88
CA CYS A 28 4.74 8.87 13.29
C CYS A 28 4.32 10.07 12.44
N ILE A 29 5.23 11.02 12.28
CA ILE A 29 5.06 12.10 11.30
C ILE A 29 5.52 11.54 9.96
N TRP A 30 4.61 11.49 9.00
CA TRP A 30 4.98 11.15 7.64
C TRP A 30 5.63 12.37 6.98
N GLU A 31 6.96 12.40 6.99
CA GLU A 31 7.70 13.48 6.34
C GLU A 31 7.50 13.45 4.83
N LYS A 32 7.35 14.63 4.24
CA LYS A 32 7.34 14.79 2.78
C LYS A 32 8.71 14.47 2.22
N ALA A 33 8.76 14.03 0.96
CA ALA A 33 10.05 13.89 0.28
C ALA A 33 10.74 15.24 0.17
N LYS A 34 12.08 15.23 0.08
CA LYS A 34 12.85 16.44 -0.22
C LYS A 34 12.51 16.91 -1.63
N VAL A 35 12.68 18.22 -1.88
CA VAL A 35 12.48 18.80 -3.22
C VAL A 35 13.28 18.02 -4.26
N GLY A 36 12.63 17.62 -5.35
CA GLY A 36 13.23 16.81 -6.42
C GLY A 36 13.40 15.33 -6.10
N VAL A 37 12.85 14.83 -4.98
CA VAL A 37 12.83 13.41 -4.62
C VAL A 37 11.41 12.88 -4.71
N PHE A 38 11.27 11.70 -5.29
CA PHE A 38 10.00 10.97 -5.33
C PHE A 38 9.95 9.93 -4.21
N ASN A 39 8.75 9.74 -3.66
CA ASN A 39 8.44 8.65 -2.75
C ASN A 39 7.79 7.51 -3.52
N LEU A 40 8.37 6.31 -3.42
CA LEU A 40 7.75 5.07 -3.89
C LEU A 40 7.05 4.39 -2.70
N ASN A 41 5.75 4.14 -2.84
CA ASN A 41 4.95 3.40 -1.89
C ASN A 41 4.41 2.15 -2.55
N THR A 42 4.56 1.02 -1.89
CA THR A 42 4.16 -0.29 -2.43
C THR A 42 3.34 -1.04 -1.39
N ASP A 43 2.48 -1.92 -1.88
CA ASP A 43 1.67 -2.78 -1.04
C ASP A 43 1.41 -4.10 -1.76
N GLY A 44 1.46 -5.19 -1.00
CA GLY A 44 1.17 -6.55 -1.44
C GLY A 44 -0.07 -7.10 -0.74
N SER A 45 -0.90 -7.82 -1.49
CA SER A 45 -2.10 -8.46 -0.92
C SER A 45 -2.19 -9.92 -1.31
N LEU A 46 -2.68 -10.75 -0.38
CA LEU A 46 -2.92 -12.18 -0.56
C LEU A 46 -4.25 -12.58 0.05
N GLN A 47 -5.12 -13.19 -0.75
CA GLN A 47 -6.38 -13.78 -0.30
C GLN A 47 -6.53 -15.18 -0.91
N GLY A 48 -6.34 -16.22 -0.09
CA GLY A 48 -6.27 -17.60 -0.58
C GLY A 48 -5.13 -17.73 -1.60
N ASP A 49 -5.46 -18.08 -2.83
CA ASP A 49 -4.52 -18.22 -3.94
C ASP A 49 -4.48 -16.99 -4.87
N ILE A 50 -5.18 -15.90 -4.50
CA ILE A 50 -5.22 -14.66 -5.27
C ILE A 50 -4.24 -13.68 -4.64
N ALA A 51 -3.20 -13.31 -5.40
CA ALA A 51 -2.22 -12.33 -5.00
C ALA A 51 -2.21 -11.11 -5.92
N GLY A 52 -2.05 -9.93 -5.34
CA GLY A 52 -1.97 -8.65 -6.04
C GLY A 52 -0.87 -7.77 -5.49
N TRP A 53 -0.38 -6.87 -6.33
CA TRP A 53 0.61 -5.86 -5.96
C TRP A 53 0.14 -4.49 -6.43
N ALA A 54 0.57 -3.45 -5.73
CA ALA A 54 0.37 -2.07 -6.14
C ALA A 54 1.61 -1.22 -5.83
N ALA A 55 1.83 -0.20 -6.65
CA ALA A 55 2.86 0.80 -6.48
C ALA A 55 2.31 2.20 -6.77
N VAL A 56 2.69 3.18 -5.98
CA VAL A 56 2.32 4.58 -6.12
C VAL A 56 3.57 5.44 -5.95
N ILE A 57 3.82 6.32 -6.91
CA ILE A 57 4.91 7.29 -6.88
C ILE A 57 4.33 8.66 -6.59
N ARG A 58 4.91 9.35 -5.62
CA ARG A 58 4.48 10.68 -5.19
C ARG A 58 5.64 11.67 -5.26
N ASN A 59 5.34 12.91 -5.63
CA ASN A 59 6.33 13.98 -5.61
C ASN A 59 6.57 14.50 -4.17
N ASP A 60 7.44 15.51 -4.06
CA ASP A 60 7.81 16.19 -2.81
C ASP A 60 6.66 16.98 -2.17
N GLU A 61 5.64 17.36 -2.94
CA GLU A 61 4.43 17.96 -2.39
C GLU A 61 3.48 16.93 -1.76
N GLY A 62 3.69 15.64 -2.07
CA GLY A 62 2.84 14.51 -1.69
C GLY A 62 1.78 14.15 -2.73
N ASN A 63 1.79 14.80 -3.90
CA ASN A 63 0.86 14.51 -4.98
C ASN A 63 1.22 13.20 -5.67
N VAL A 64 0.20 12.41 -6.04
CA VAL A 64 0.39 11.20 -6.84
C VAL A 64 0.77 11.59 -8.26
N VAL A 65 1.88 11.02 -8.74
CA VAL A 65 2.41 11.25 -10.09
C VAL A 65 2.03 10.10 -10.99
N ILE A 66 2.28 8.87 -10.53
CA ILE A 66 1.94 7.65 -11.26
C ILE A 66 1.62 6.51 -10.29
N ALA A 67 0.76 5.60 -10.72
CA ALA A 67 0.40 4.41 -9.98
C ALA A 67 0.26 3.22 -10.93
N ALA A 68 0.60 2.03 -10.44
CA ALA A 68 0.43 0.76 -11.14
C ALA A 68 -0.07 -0.32 -10.17
N TYR A 69 -0.75 -1.32 -10.72
CA TYR A 69 -1.19 -2.49 -9.98
C TYR A 69 -1.20 -3.71 -10.89
N GLY A 70 -1.15 -4.89 -10.29
CA GLY A 70 -1.19 -6.13 -11.05
C GLY A 70 -1.42 -7.36 -10.17
N ARG A 71 -1.39 -8.52 -10.82
CA ARG A 71 -1.46 -9.81 -10.16
C ARG A 71 -0.05 -10.34 -9.89
N SER A 72 0.14 -10.93 -8.72
CA SER A 72 1.34 -11.69 -8.40
C SER A 72 1.05 -13.19 -8.53
N ARG A 73 2.06 -13.97 -8.91
CA ARG A 73 2.00 -15.45 -8.90
C ARG A 73 2.56 -16.04 -7.60
N HIS A 74 3.09 -15.19 -6.73
CA HIS A 74 3.66 -15.60 -5.46
C HIS A 74 2.53 -15.90 -4.46
N ASN A 75 2.75 -16.89 -3.60
CA ASN A 75 1.79 -17.33 -2.58
C ASN A 75 2.26 -16.99 -1.14
N SER A 76 3.23 -16.08 -1.03
CA SER A 76 3.76 -15.60 0.23
C SER A 76 3.66 -14.08 0.26
N VAL A 77 3.08 -13.52 1.32
CA VAL A 77 2.95 -12.07 1.52
C VAL A 77 4.30 -11.39 1.33
N ALA A 78 5.37 -11.91 1.94
CA ALA A 78 6.71 -11.32 1.82
C ALA A 78 7.21 -11.25 0.37
N LEU A 79 6.97 -12.28 -0.45
CA LEU A 79 7.35 -12.27 -1.85
C LEU A 79 6.47 -11.34 -2.70
N ILE A 80 5.20 -11.18 -2.31
CA ILE A 80 4.28 -10.26 -2.97
C ILE A 80 4.70 -8.81 -2.69
N GLU A 81 5.11 -8.50 -1.46
CA GLU A 81 5.66 -7.18 -1.11
C GLU A 81 6.95 -6.87 -1.90
N LEU A 82 7.86 -7.83 -1.99
CA LEU A 82 9.08 -7.66 -2.78
C LEU A 82 8.79 -7.49 -4.28
N ASN A 83 7.77 -8.20 -4.79
CA ASN A 83 7.32 -8.02 -6.16
C ASN A 83 6.71 -6.62 -6.38
N ALA A 84 5.91 -6.11 -5.43
CA ALA A 84 5.38 -4.75 -5.48
C ALA A 84 6.51 -3.70 -5.51
N LEU A 85 7.56 -3.91 -4.71
CA LEU A 85 8.77 -3.09 -4.70
C LEU A 85 9.47 -3.09 -6.07
N GLU A 86 9.70 -4.28 -6.63
CA GLU A 86 10.36 -4.43 -7.94
C GLU A 86 9.56 -3.74 -9.05
N GLU A 87 8.26 -3.98 -9.13
CA GLU A 87 7.40 -3.37 -10.14
C GLU A 87 7.28 -1.84 -9.95
N GLY A 88 7.27 -1.37 -8.70
CA GLY A 88 7.32 0.05 -8.38
C GLY A 88 8.62 0.74 -8.83
N MET A 89 9.77 0.08 -8.66
CA MET A 89 11.05 0.60 -9.15
C MET A 89 11.10 0.64 -10.69
N LYS A 90 10.57 -0.39 -11.35
CA LYS A 90 10.45 -0.42 -12.82
C LYS A 90 9.56 0.71 -13.33
N LEU A 91 8.44 0.96 -12.66
CA LEU A 91 7.52 2.05 -12.99
C LEU A 91 8.24 3.39 -13.01
N GLU A 92 9.04 3.68 -11.96
CA GLU A 92 9.82 4.92 -11.86
C GLU A 92 10.84 5.07 -12.99
N LEU A 93 11.57 4.00 -13.30
CA LEU A 93 12.57 3.99 -14.38
C LEU A 93 11.92 4.23 -15.75
N MET A 94 10.73 3.67 -15.99
CA MET A 94 10.01 3.85 -17.25
C MET A 94 9.42 5.26 -17.37
N SER A 95 8.92 5.84 -16.28
CA SER A 95 8.29 7.17 -16.31
C SER A 95 9.28 8.34 -16.40
N HIS A 96 10.56 8.11 -16.09
CA HIS A 96 11.60 9.15 -16.08
C HIS A 96 12.77 8.87 -17.03
N SER A 97 12.59 7.95 -18.00
CA SER A 97 13.61 7.61 -19.00
C SER A 97 13.81 8.66 -20.12
N ASP A 98 13.09 9.79 -20.07
CA ASP A 98 13.17 10.89 -21.04
C ASP A 98 13.97 12.12 -20.55
N PHE A 99 14.76 11.99 -19.47
CA PHE A 99 15.69 13.04 -18.98
C PHE A 99 17.16 12.66 -19.17
#